data_AF-A0A1W2A947-F1
#
_entry.id   AF-A0A1W2A947-F1
#
_cell.length_a   1.000
_cell.length_b   1.000
_cell.length_c   1.000
_cell.angle_alpha   90.00
_cell.angle_beta   90.00
_cell.angle_gamma   90.00
#
_symmetry.space_group_name_H-M   'P 1'
#
loop_
_entity.id
_entity.type
_entity.pdbx_description
1 polymer ?
#
loop_
_entity_poly.entity_id
_entity_poly.type
_entity_poly.pdbx_seq_one_letter_code
_entity_poly.pdbx_strand_id
1 'polypeptide(L)'
;MKKAALLIALCLAGINSFGQIDKLENFRKELMLYMDYDQRATDAKNESEAKELKENVEKVFRKFVLDKESKNTDRLKTEAESSNYSYSFSNVKREKMVQSTENNEDFKISFYGMYDYKLSNFVSIYIQPFLLSKNELCVYYYKLNGKGKYFVKEIDSNKIIFTSEGLTSNAAVIKIHQIDKNHVLIIEDMGDDGQRALVVKTEKKEWAAVEGFKGNLIEHNNEKKFAESRKYLRLVSNKTIQNHQSFGFLKQNGIRYNEELKTIVYSISEDNLTFKEAKWEGKLFVIDDYYLGDHLPDEPMPFPG
;
A
#
# COMPACT_ATOMS: atom_id res chain seq x y z
N MET A 1 33.88 13.84 32.57
CA MET A 1 32.61 14.29 31.94
C MET A 1 32.30 13.64 30.58
N LYS A 2 33.28 13.40 29.67
CA LYS A 2 33.00 12.78 28.35
C LYS A 2 32.48 11.32 28.38
N LYS A 3 32.89 10.49 29.36
CA LYS A 3 32.46 9.08 29.47
C LYS A 3 31.02 8.91 29.97
N ALA A 4 30.56 9.79 30.87
CA ALA A 4 29.18 9.76 31.38
C ALA A 4 28.17 10.22 30.32
N ALA A 5 28.52 11.23 29.52
CA ALA A 5 27.71 11.65 28.38
C ALA A 5 27.59 10.56 27.30
N LEU A 6 28.66 9.78 27.06
CA LEU A 6 28.63 8.65 26.14
C LEU A 6 27.75 7.49 26.65
N LEU A 7 27.81 7.18 27.95
CA LEU A 7 26.97 6.15 28.56
C LEU A 7 25.48 6.54 28.57
N ILE A 8 25.18 7.80 28.87
CA ILE A 8 23.80 8.33 28.81
C ILE A 8 23.29 8.33 27.36
N ALA A 9 24.13 8.70 26.38
CA ALA A 9 23.78 8.64 24.97
C ALA A 9 23.52 7.19 24.50
N LEU A 10 24.33 6.22 24.93
CA LEU A 10 24.14 4.79 24.64
C LEU A 10 22.88 4.22 25.31
N CYS A 11 22.59 4.59 26.56
CA CYS A 11 21.36 4.19 27.24
C CYS A 11 20.11 4.81 26.58
N LEU A 12 20.17 6.08 26.18
CA LEU A 12 19.06 6.74 25.46
C LEU A 12 18.83 6.15 24.06
N ALA A 13 19.89 5.75 23.34
CA ALA A 13 19.79 5.03 22.09
C ALA A 13 19.17 3.62 22.27
N GLY A 14 19.51 2.93 23.36
CA GLY A 14 18.93 1.64 23.73
C GLY A 14 17.43 1.73 24.02
N ILE A 15 16.99 2.68 24.85
CA ILE A 15 15.59 2.82 25.28
C ILE A 15 14.67 3.21 24.12
N ASN A 16 15.12 4.07 23.19
CA ASN A 16 14.30 4.47 22.04
C ASN A 16 13.99 3.32 21.08
N SER A 17 14.87 2.31 20.98
CA SER A 17 14.63 1.18 20.07
C SER A 17 13.65 0.13 20.63
N PHE A 18 13.40 0.08 21.95
CA PHE A 18 12.37 -0.81 22.52
C PHE A 18 10.95 -0.33 22.18
N GLY A 19 10.79 0.98 22.02
CA GLY A 19 9.49 1.60 21.76
C GLY A 19 8.82 1.13 20.47
N GLN A 20 9.59 0.80 19.43
CA GLN A 20 9.04 0.30 18.16
C GLN A 20 8.38 -1.07 18.32
N ILE A 21 9.06 -2.01 18.99
CA ILE A 21 8.58 -3.38 19.21
C ILE A 21 7.36 -3.37 20.13
N ASP A 22 7.41 -2.60 21.22
CA ASP A 22 6.27 -2.46 22.14
C ASP A 22 5.03 -1.89 21.44
N LYS A 23 5.21 -0.93 20.52
CA LYS A 23 4.11 -0.37 19.72
C LYS A 23 3.53 -1.39 18.74
N LEU A 24 4.38 -2.22 18.13
CA LEU A 24 3.93 -3.31 17.25
C LEU A 24 3.14 -4.36 18.02
N GLU A 25 3.62 -4.79 19.19
CA GLU A 25 2.92 -5.76 20.05
C GLU A 25 1.60 -5.19 20.59
N ASN A 26 1.55 -3.90 20.93
CA ASN A 26 0.30 -3.25 21.30
C ASN A 26 -0.69 -3.21 20.13
N PHE A 27 -0.23 -2.92 18.91
CA PHE A 27 -1.07 -3.00 17.72
C PHE A 27 -1.62 -4.42 17.51
N ARG A 28 -0.77 -5.44 17.63
CA ARG A 28 -1.18 -6.85 17.52
C ARG A 28 -2.26 -7.22 18.54
N LYS A 29 -2.14 -6.79 19.80
CA LYS A 29 -3.12 -7.08 20.86
C LYS A 29 -4.49 -6.48 20.56
N GLU A 30 -4.54 -5.20 20.17
CA GLU A 30 -5.81 -4.54 19.78
C GLU A 30 -6.42 -5.20 18.53
N LEU A 31 -5.57 -5.58 17.58
CA LEU A 31 -5.99 -6.28 16.38
C LEU A 31 -6.61 -7.65 16.71
N MET A 32 -5.99 -8.43 17.62
CA MET A 32 -6.56 -9.68 18.12
C MET A 32 -7.90 -9.46 18.80
N LEU A 33 -8.01 -8.43 19.65
CA LEU A 33 -9.27 -8.11 20.34
C LEU A 33 -10.40 -7.82 19.34
N TYR A 34 -10.12 -7.03 18.31
CA TYR A 34 -11.09 -6.78 17.24
C TYR A 34 -11.45 -8.06 16.48
N MET A 35 -10.47 -8.90 16.14
CA MET A 35 -10.71 -10.14 15.41
C MET A 35 -11.55 -11.14 16.21
N ASP A 36 -11.22 -11.33 17.49
CA ASP A 36 -11.97 -12.19 18.39
C ASP A 36 -13.41 -11.71 18.57
N TYR A 37 -13.63 -10.39 18.59
CA TYR A 37 -14.97 -9.80 18.58
C TYR A 37 -15.70 -10.08 17.25
N ASP A 38 -15.05 -9.80 16.13
CA ASP A 38 -15.64 -9.91 14.79
C ASP A 38 -16.02 -11.36 14.44
N GLN A 39 -15.27 -12.34 14.96
CA GLN A 39 -15.52 -13.78 14.82
C GLN A 39 -16.66 -14.28 15.72
N ARG A 40 -16.76 -13.81 16.97
CA ARG A 40 -17.74 -14.31 17.96
C ARG A 40 -19.13 -13.71 17.81
N ALA A 41 -19.25 -12.55 17.18
CA ALA A 41 -20.54 -11.91 16.97
C ALA A 41 -21.30 -12.59 15.81
N THR A 42 -21.95 -13.72 16.11
CA THR A 42 -22.67 -14.57 15.13
C THR A 42 -24.06 -14.07 14.76
N ASP A 43 -24.78 -13.34 15.63
CA ASP A 43 -26.22 -13.08 15.42
C ASP A 43 -26.67 -11.62 15.53
N ALA A 44 -25.91 -10.74 16.19
CA ALA A 44 -26.13 -9.29 16.17
C ALA A 44 -24.85 -8.53 16.56
N LYS A 45 -24.09 -8.04 15.57
CA LYS A 45 -22.93 -7.18 15.85
C LYS A 45 -23.41 -5.86 16.43
N ASN A 46 -22.90 -5.49 17.60
CA ASN A 46 -23.04 -4.12 18.09
C ASN A 46 -22.16 -3.22 17.23
N GLU A 47 -22.77 -2.50 16.30
CA GLU A 47 -22.03 -1.65 15.35
C GLU A 47 -21.19 -0.57 16.04
N SER A 48 -21.64 -0.08 17.20
CA SER A 48 -20.90 0.93 17.98
C SER A 48 -19.62 0.35 18.56
N GLU A 49 -19.69 -0.85 19.14
CA GLU A 49 -18.53 -1.54 19.70
C GLU A 49 -17.55 -1.98 18.60
N ALA A 50 -18.06 -2.51 17.48
CA ALA A 50 -17.25 -2.86 16.32
C ALA A 50 -16.50 -1.63 15.75
N LYS A 51 -17.16 -0.47 15.75
CA LYS A 51 -16.57 0.80 15.32
C LYS A 51 -15.49 1.26 16.29
N GLU A 52 -15.75 1.24 17.59
CA GLU A 52 -14.78 1.62 18.62
C GLU A 52 -13.52 0.76 18.57
N LEU A 53 -13.67 -0.57 18.44
CA LEU A 53 -12.54 -1.49 18.30
C LEU A 53 -11.71 -1.19 17.04
N LYS A 54 -12.36 -0.91 15.90
CA LYS A 54 -11.65 -0.50 14.68
C LYS A 54 -10.88 0.81 14.86
N GLU A 55 -11.50 1.80 15.50
CA GLU A 55 -10.86 3.08 15.80
C GLU A 55 -9.66 2.91 16.73
N ASN A 56 -9.75 2.00 17.71
CA ASN A 56 -8.63 1.66 18.59
C ASN A 56 -7.48 1.00 17.82
N VAL A 57 -7.76 0.02 16.94
CA VAL A 57 -6.76 -0.60 16.06
C VAL A 57 -6.06 0.45 15.20
N GLU A 58 -6.81 1.34 14.54
CA GLU A 58 -6.23 2.42 13.72
C GLU A 58 -5.38 3.37 14.57
N LYS A 59 -5.86 3.74 15.76
CA LYS A 59 -5.15 4.64 16.68
C LYS A 59 -3.81 4.06 17.14
N VAL A 60 -3.75 2.78 17.50
CA VAL A 60 -2.49 2.15 17.93
C VAL A 60 -1.56 1.89 16.74
N PHE A 61 -2.08 1.56 15.56
CA PHE A 61 -1.27 1.49 14.35
C PHE A 61 -0.66 2.85 14.00
N ARG A 62 -1.44 3.93 14.10
CA ARG A 62 -0.95 5.30 13.90
C ARG A 62 0.17 5.66 14.88
N LYS A 63 0.12 5.18 16.13
CA LYS A 63 1.22 5.35 17.09
C LYS A 63 2.48 4.59 16.68
N PHE A 64 2.34 3.39 16.12
CA PHE A 64 3.45 2.64 15.53
C PHE A 64 4.07 3.42 14.35
N VAL A 65 3.26 3.89 13.41
CA VAL A 65 3.71 4.72 12.28
C VAL A 65 4.47 5.97 12.73
N LEU A 66 3.98 6.66 13.76
CA LEU A 66 4.60 7.89 14.28
C LEU A 66 5.80 7.65 15.20
N ASP A 67 6.18 6.40 15.46
CA ASP A 67 7.45 6.09 16.10
C ASP A 67 8.61 6.52 15.20
N LYS A 68 9.64 7.18 15.76
CA LYS A 68 10.77 7.69 14.95
C LYS A 68 11.58 6.57 14.31
N GLU A 69 11.67 5.41 14.96
CA GLU A 69 12.38 4.24 14.49
C GLU A 69 11.49 3.32 13.64
N SER A 70 10.21 3.62 13.43
CA SER A 70 9.28 2.75 12.68
C SER A 70 9.74 2.32 11.28
N LYS A 71 10.59 3.11 10.60
CA LYS A 71 11.18 2.73 9.30
C LYS A 71 12.43 1.84 9.46
N ASN A 72 13.12 1.89 10.60
CA ASN A 72 14.27 1.06 10.89
C ASN A 72 13.80 -0.38 11.14
N THR A 73 14.03 -1.26 10.16
CA THR A 73 13.52 -2.63 10.19
C THR A 73 14.51 -3.66 10.71
N ASP A 74 15.77 -3.28 10.95
CA ASP A 74 16.80 -4.22 11.37
C ASP A 74 16.42 -4.90 12.69
N ARG A 75 15.95 -4.10 13.65
CA ARG A 75 15.50 -4.63 14.94
C ARG A 75 14.25 -5.50 14.79
N LEU A 76 13.27 -5.06 14.01
CA LEU A 76 12.06 -5.85 13.73
C LEU A 76 12.41 -7.22 13.15
N LYS A 77 13.42 -7.28 12.27
CA LYS A 77 13.93 -8.51 11.69
C LYS A 77 14.64 -9.39 12.74
N THR A 78 15.59 -8.84 13.48
CA THR A 78 16.33 -9.58 14.52
C THR A 78 15.41 -10.17 15.58
N GLU A 79 14.40 -9.41 16.02
CA GLU A 79 13.44 -9.89 17.03
C GLU A 79 12.56 -11.00 16.44
N ALA A 80 12.15 -10.93 15.18
CA ALA A 80 11.38 -11.99 14.50
C ALA A 80 12.16 -13.31 14.35
N GLU A 81 13.47 -13.24 14.18
CA GLU A 81 14.35 -14.41 14.11
C GLU A 81 14.55 -15.06 15.49
N SER A 82 14.32 -14.31 16.57
CA SER A 82 14.27 -14.87 17.91
C SER A 82 12.94 -15.58 18.13
N SER A 83 12.97 -16.83 18.60
CA SER A 83 11.79 -17.70 18.80
C SER A 83 10.77 -17.18 19.84
N ASN A 84 10.94 -15.97 20.36
CA ASN A 84 10.13 -15.37 21.41
C ASN A 84 9.01 -14.46 20.87
N TYR A 85 8.95 -14.18 19.57
CA TYR A 85 7.98 -13.22 19.02
C TYR A 85 6.84 -13.83 18.22
N SER A 86 5.75 -13.08 18.21
CA SER A 86 4.44 -13.46 17.68
C SER A 86 4.27 -13.21 16.17
N TYR A 87 5.36 -12.91 15.46
CA TYR A 87 5.32 -12.54 14.05
C TYR A 87 6.53 -13.04 13.27
N SER A 88 6.36 -13.16 11.95
CA SER A 88 7.43 -13.38 10.99
C SER A 88 7.76 -12.09 10.25
N PHE A 89 9.00 -11.95 9.82
CA PHE A 89 9.49 -10.80 9.04
C PHE A 89 10.03 -11.28 7.69
N SER A 90 9.70 -10.57 6.62
CA SER A 90 10.20 -10.88 5.27
C SER A 90 10.41 -9.64 4.43
N ASN A 91 11.42 -9.69 3.56
CA ASN A 91 11.69 -8.66 2.56
C ASN A 91 11.15 -9.15 1.22
N VAL A 92 10.44 -8.28 0.52
CA VAL A 92 9.88 -8.59 -0.79
C VAL A 92 10.30 -7.50 -1.77
N LYS A 93 10.96 -7.89 -2.86
CA LYS A 93 11.22 -6.95 -3.97
C LYS A 93 9.91 -6.64 -4.70
N ARG A 94 9.62 -5.35 -4.91
CA ARG A 94 8.49 -4.90 -5.74
C ARG A 94 8.66 -5.41 -7.17
N GLU A 95 9.85 -5.18 -7.73
CA GLU A 95 10.34 -5.65 -9.02
C GLU A 95 11.53 -6.59 -8.84
N LYS A 96 11.30 -7.90 -9.05
CA LYS A 96 12.31 -8.94 -8.83
C LYS A 96 13.56 -8.80 -9.72
N MET A 97 13.38 -8.28 -10.94
CA MET A 97 14.47 -8.13 -11.91
C MET A 97 15.33 -6.89 -11.66
N VAL A 98 14.85 -5.93 -10.86
CA VAL A 98 15.63 -4.73 -10.51
C VAL A 98 16.58 -5.07 -9.36
N GLN A 99 17.88 -4.88 -9.60
CA GLN A 99 18.92 -5.20 -8.62
C GLN A 99 18.88 -4.23 -7.43
N SER A 100 18.67 -2.94 -7.71
CA SER A 100 18.57 -1.89 -6.69
C SER A 100 17.48 -2.19 -5.66
N THR A 101 17.75 -1.86 -4.41
CA THR A 101 16.80 -1.90 -3.29
C THR A 101 16.10 -0.56 -3.09
N GLU A 102 16.69 0.54 -3.57
CA GLU A 102 16.09 1.87 -3.51
C GLU A 102 14.76 1.87 -4.26
N ASN A 103 13.69 2.34 -3.60
CA ASN A 103 12.32 2.33 -4.14
C ASN A 103 11.80 0.95 -4.58
N ASN A 104 12.44 -0.15 -4.17
CA ASN A 104 12.14 -1.50 -4.68
C ASN A 104 11.98 -2.59 -3.61
N GLU A 105 12.08 -2.27 -2.32
CA GLU A 105 11.84 -3.22 -1.23
C GLU A 105 10.60 -2.87 -0.42
N ASP A 106 9.77 -3.87 -0.16
CA ASP A 106 8.74 -3.87 0.87
C ASP A 106 9.17 -4.78 2.03
N PHE A 107 8.96 -4.31 3.26
CA PHE A 107 9.10 -5.14 4.45
C PHE A 107 7.72 -5.59 4.91
N LYS A 108 7.53 -6.90 5.02
CA LYS A 108 6.27 -7.50 5.43
C LYS A 108 6.44 -8.16 6.79
N ILE A 109 5.55 -7.82 7.71
CA ILE A 109 5.40 -8.45 9.02
C ILE A 109 4.08 -9.21 9.03
N SER A 110 4.10 -10.52 9.27
CA SER A 110 2.90 -11.36 9.37
C SER A 110 2.76 -11.94 10.77
N PHE A 111 1.61 -11.73 11.41
CA PHE A 111 1.38 -12.21 12.77
C PHE A 111 0.95 -13.69 12.78
N TYR A 112 1.60 -14.51 13.61
CA TYR A 112 1.26 -15.92 13.74
C TYR A 112 -0.12 -16.10 14.37
N GLY A 113 -0.89 -17.05 13.84
CA GLY A 113 -2.21 -17.41 14.35
C GLY A 113 -3.32 -16.38 14.09
N MET A 114 -3.03 -15.26 13.40
CA MET A 114 -4.02 -14.23 13.06
C MET A 114 -4.39 -14.33 11.57
N TYR A 115 -5.57 -14.86 11.26
CA TYR A 115 -6.06 -15.05 9.89
C TYR A 115 -7.00 -13.93 9.45
N ASP A 116 -6.85 -13.42 8.23
CA ASP A 116 -7.88 -12.56 7.62
C ASP A 116 -9.05 -13.46 7.20
N TYR A 117 -10.17 -13.47 7.91
CA TYR A 117 -11.24 -14.45 7.66
C TYR A 117 -11.89 -14.34 6.27
N LYS A 118 -11.64 -13.26 5.52
CA LYS A 118 -12.10 -13.10 4.14
C LYS A 118 -11.09 -13.56 3.09
N LEU A 119 -9.88 -13.91 3.50
CA LEU A 119 -8.78 -14.25 2.63
C LEU A 119 -8.01 -15.47 3.19
N SER A 120 -7.28 -16.19 2.35
CA SER A 120 -6.54 -17.38 2.82
C SER A 120 -5.20 -17.04 3.49
N ASN A 121 -4.99 -15.80 3.92
CA ASN A 121 -3.70 -15.29 4.37
C ASN A 121 -3.71 -14.77 5.82
N PHE A 122 -2.52 -14.76 6.43
CA PHE A 122 -2.29 -14.14 7.73
C PHE A 122 -2.42 -12.62 7.65
N VAL A 123 -2.93 -12.00 8.71
CA VAL A 123 -2.90 -10.54 8.85
C VAL A 123 -1.45 -10.08 8.80
N SER A 124 -1.21 -9.13 7.92
CA SER A 124 0.12 -8.62 7.64
C SER A 124 0.13 -7.10 7.62
N ILE A 125 1.25 -6.53 8.04
CA ILE A 125 1.56 -5.12 7.83
C ILE A 125 2.72 -4.99 6.85
N TYR A 126 2.72 -3.89 6.12
CA TYR A 126 3.73 -3.53 5.15
C TYR A 126 4.38 -2.20 5.53
N ILE A 127 5.70 -2.16 5.44
CA ILE A 127 6.53 -0.96 5.58
C ILE A 127 7.25 -0.78 4.26
N GLN A 128 6.96 0.31 3.57
CA GLN A 128 7.35 0.51 2.17
C GLN A 128 8.17 1.80 2.05
N PRO A 129 9.50 1.73 2.12
CA PRO A 129 10.35 2.91 1.93
C PRO A 129 10.28 3.42 0.49
N PHE A 130 10.20 4.75 0.37
CA PHE A 130 10.35 5.47 -0.90
C PHE A 130 11.33 6.65 -0.73
N LEU A 131 12.13 6.91 -1.76
CA LEU A 131 12.93 8.10 -1.94
C LEU A 131 12.35 8.90 -3.10
N LEU A 132 11.85 10.09 -2.83
CA LEU A 132 11.27 10.97 -3.83
C LEU A 132 12.14 12.24 -3.94
N SER A 133 12.91 12.35 -5.02
CA SER A 133 13.97 13.35 -5.17
C SER A 133 15.00 13.28 -4.03
N LYS A 134 14.80 14.04 -2.95
CA LYS A 134 15.65 14.03 -1.73
C LYS A 134 14.86 13.77 -0.46
N ASN A 135 13.55 13.58 -0.57
CA ASN A 135 12.67 13.40 0.57
C ASN A 135 12.45 11.91 0.80
N GLU A 136 12.79 11.46 2.00
CA GLU A 136 12.50 10.09 2.42
C GLU A 136 11.06 9.97 2.91
N LEU A 137 10.33 9.04 2.29
CA LEU A 137 8.97 8.69 2.63
C LEU A 137 8.91 7.22 3.06
N CYS A 138 7.90 6.87 3.84
CA CYS A 138 7.56 5.49 4.09
C CYS A 138 6.05 5.29 4.14
N VAL A 139 5.55 4.30 3.40
CA VAL A 139 4.15 3.90 3.43
C VAL A 139 3.99 2.74 4.40
N TYR A 140 3.05 2.91 5.34
CA TYR A 140 2.68 1.89 6.30
C TYR A 140 1.26 1.43 6.00
N TYR A 141 1.07 0.13 5.80
CA TYR A 141 -0.22 -0.43 5.45
C TYR A 141 -0.55 -1.64 6.31
N TYR A 142 -1.81 -1.75 6.71
CA TYR A 142 -2.37 -3.00 7.22
C TYR A 142 -3.75 -3.21 6.60
N LYS A 143 -4.13 -4.47 6.45
CA LYS A 143 -5.47 -4.88 6.00
C LYS A 143 -6.11 -5.77 7.04
N LEU A 144 -7.44 -5.66 7.14
CA LEU A 144 -8.28 -6.48 7.97
C LEU A 144 -9.65 -6.70 7.30
N ASN A 145 -10.02 -7.97 7.09
CA ASN A 145 -11.34 -8.38 6.61
C ASN A 145 -11.79 -7.65 5.34
N GLY A 146 -10.88 -7.52 4.37
CA GLY A 146 -11.15 -6.88 3.08
C GLY A 146 -11.01 -5.35 3.07
N LYS A 147 -10.78 -4.69 4.20
CA LYS A 147 -10.56 -3.24 4.28
C LYS A 147 -9.18 -2.95 4.85
N GLY A 148 -8.45 -2.00 4.26
CA GLY A 148 -7.18 -1.55 4.83
C GLY A 148 -7.03 -0.06 4.64
N LYS A 149 -6.19 0.55 5.48
CA LYS A 149 -5.82 1.95 5.38
C LYS A 149 -4.30 2.05 5.39
N TYR A 150 -3.74 2.85 4.49
CA TYR A 150 -2.31 3.13 4.49
C TYR A 150 -2.04 4.59 4.84
N PHE A 151 -0.86 4.81 5.42
CA PHE A 151 -0.34 6.10 5.84
C PHE A 151 0.98 6.36 5.13
N VAL A 152 1.12 7.50 4.48
CA VAL A 152 2.41 7.98 3.97
C VAL A 152 3.00 8.91 5.01
N LYS A 153 4.19 8.56 5.49
CA LYS A 153 4.95 9.33 6.46
C LYS A 153 6.16 9.96 5.79
N GLU A 154 6.36 11.26 6.03
CA GLU A 154 7.64 11.92 5.79
C GLU A 154 8.59 11.63 6.96
N ILE A 155 9.74 11.05 6.65
CA ILE A 155 10.67 10.54 7.66
C ILE A 155 11.31 11.67 8.45
N ASP A 156 11.85 12.69 7.76
CA ASP A 156 12.58 13.80 8.38
C ASP A 156 11.72 14.59 9.37
N SER A 157 10.45 14.84 9.02
CA SER A 157 9.53 15.58 9.89
C SER A 157 8.77 14.67 10.87
N ASN A 158 8.86 13.34 10.70
CA ASN A 158 8.11 12.33 11.44
C ASN A 158 6.58 12.60 11.42
N LYS A 159 6.05 13.02 10.27
CA LYS A 159 4.62 13.34 10.09
C LYS A 159 3.97 12.43 9.07
N ILE A 160 2.76 12.00 9.38
CA ILE A 160 1.85 11.42 8.38
C ILE A 160 1.36 12.58 7.52
N ILE A 161 1.69 12.54 6.23
CA ILE A 161 1.35 13.58 5.27
C ILE A 161 0.17 13.18 4.37
N PHE A 162 -0.08 11.88 4.21
CA PHE A 162 -1.18 11.35 3.40
C PHE A 162 -1.80 10.11 4.03
N THR A 163 -3.10 9.93 3.85
CA THR A 163 -3.85 8.75 4.29
C THR A 163 -4.83 8.37 3.20
N SER A 164 -4.94 7.08 2.89
CA SER A 164 -5.92 6.57 1.93
C SER A 164 -6.29 5.12 2.23
N GLU A 165 -7.43 4.68 1.69
CA GLU A 165 -7.89 3.29 1.80
C GLU A 165 -7.08 2.41 0.82
N GLY A 166 -6.57 1.27 1.29
CA GLY A 166 -5.94 0.24 0.48
C GLY A 166 -6.89 -0.93 0.26
N LEU A 167 -6.95 -1.43 -0.98
CA LEU A 167 -7.91 -2.46 -1.40
C LEU A 167 -7.26 -3.83 -1.68
N THR A 168 -5.93 -3.88 -1.79
CA THR A 168 -5.16 -5.13 -1.92
C THR A 168 -4.88 -5.80 -0.58
N SER A 169 -4.66 -7.11 -0.54
CA SER A 169 -4.08 -7.80 0.61
C SER A 169 -2.54 -7.79 0.65
N ASN A 170 -1.92 -7.25 -0.40
CA ASN A 170 -0.49 -7.06 -0.52
C ASN A 170 -0.09 -5.66 -0.04
N ALA A 171 1.08 -5.20 -0.46
CA ALA A 171 1.53 -3.84 -0.20
C ALA A 171 0.68 -2.84 -1.02
N ALA A 172 0.11 -1.82 -0.38
CA ALA A 172 -0.92 -0.97 -0.99
C ALA A 172 -0.39 -0.06 -2.11
N VAL A 173 0.86 0.40 -2.01
CA VAL A 173 1.46 1.33 -2.97
C VAL A 173 2.52 0.62 -3.80
N ILE A 174 2.38 0.65 -5.12
CA ILE A 174 3.34 0.06 -6.06
C ILE A 174 4.47 1.05 -6.35
N LYS A 175 4.12 2.31 -6.65
CA LYS A 175 5.06 3.39 -6.97
C LYS A 175 4.55 4.75 -6.49
N ILE A 176 5.51 5.64 -6.20
CA ILE A 176 5.30 7.07 -6.01
C ILE A 176 6.26 7.80 -6.95
N HIS A 177 5.73 8.63 -7.83
CA HIS A 177 6.50 9.37 -8.83
C HIS A 177 6.32 10.87 -8.70
N GLN A 178 7.38 11.64 -8.96
CA GLN A 178 7.27 13.10 -9.01
C GLN A 178 6.69 13.51 -10.38
N ILE A 179 5.60 14.28 -10.39
CA ILE A 179 5.05 14.83 -11.63
C ILE A 179 5.64 16.22 -11.90
N ASP A 180 5.52 17.09 -10.91
CA ASP A 180 6.08 18.44 -10.89
C ASP A 180 6.29 18.87 -9.43
N LYS A 181 6.75 20.10 -9.18
CA LYS A 181 7.04 20.60 -7.82
C LYS A 181 5.90 20.48 -6.80
N ASN A 182 4.65 20.39 -7.25
CA ASN A 182 3.46 20.43 -6.40
C ASN A 182 2.59 19.16 -6.51
N HIS A 183 2.98 18.18 -7.33
CA HIS A 183 2.19 16.98 -7.58
C HIS A 183 3.05 15.72 -7.65
N VAL A 184 2.51 14.65 -7.08
CA VAL A 184 3.03 13.30 -7.20
C VAL A 184 1.95 12.37 -7.76
N LEU A 185 2.37 11.34 -8.47
CA LEU A 185 1.52 10.23 -8.89
C LEU A 185 1.74 9.07 -7.91
N ILE A 186 0.66 8.55 -7.32
CA ILE A 186 0.70 7.31 -6.56
C ILE A 186 0.00 6.24 -7.40
N ILE A 187 0.68 5.12 -7.60
CA ILE A 187 0.11 3.92 -8.25
C ILE A 187 -0.11 2.89 -7.15
N GLU A 188 -1.34 2.42 -7.02
CA GLU A 188 -1.78 1.51 -5.96
C GLU A 188 -2.14 0.13 -6.52
N ASP A 189 -1.86 -0.88 -5.70
CA ASP A 189 -2.33 -2.24 -5.93
C ASP A 189 -3.77 -2.37 -5.40
N MET A 190 -4.66 -2.89 -6.25
CA MET A 190 -6.05 -3.14 -5.92
C MET A 190 -6.33 -4.63 -5.66
N GLY A 191 -5.30 -5.48 -5.65
CA GLY A 191 -5.45 -6.92 -5.55
C GLY A 191 -6.07 -7.46 -6.82
N ASP A 192 -7.10 -8.30 -6.69
CA ASP A 192 -7.79 -8.93 -7.84
C ASP A 192 -8.41 -7.89 -8.79
N ASP A 193 -8.79 -6.71 -8.27
CA ASP A 193 -9.44 -5.63 -9.03
C ASP A 193 -8.48 -4.84 -9.95
N GLY A 194 -7.18 -5.15 -9.93
CA GLY A 194 -6.19 -4.57 -10.83
C GLY A 194 -5.31 -3.49 -10.19
N GLN A 195 -5.21 -2.33 -10.85
CA GLN A 195 -4.42 -1.19 -10.36
C GLN A 195 -5.21 0.10 -10.48
N ARG A 196 -4.89 1.06 -9.61
CA ARG A 196 -5.37 2.43 -9.78
C ARG A 196 -4.22 3.43 -9.61
N ALA A 197 -4.35 4.58 -10.24
CA ALA A 197 -3.46 5.71 -10.02
C ALA A 197 -4.24 6.92 -9.54
N LEU A 198 -3.65 7.70 -8.64
CA LEU A 198 -4.15 8.99 -8.20
C LEU A 198 -3.07 10.05 -8.27
N VAL A 199 -3.47 11.29 -8.56
CA VAL A 199 -2.61 12.45 -8.42
C VAL A 199 -2.83 13.06 -7.05
N VAL A 200 -1.72 13.33 -6.36
CA VAL A 200 -1.72 13.92 -5.03
C VAL A 200 -1.01 15.26 -5.08
N LYS A 201 -1.71 16.29 -4.64
CA LYS A 201 -1.15 17.63 -4.47
C LYS A 201 -0.34 17.69 -3.18
N THR A 202 0.87 18.22 -3.25
CA THR A 202 1.86 18.22 -2.15
C THR A 202 2.03 19.58 -1.46
N GLU A 203 1.21 20.58 -1.81
CA GLU A 203 1.25 21.91 -1.20
C GLU A 203 0.79 21.88 0.28
N LYS A 204 1.31 22.79 1.11
CA LYS A 204 0.88 23.07 2.50
C LYS A 204 1.15 21.99 3.56
N LYS A 205 2.08 21.07 3.34
CA LYS A 205 2.50 20.02 4.30
C LYS A 205 1.44 18.95 4.61
N GLU A 206 0.29 18.98 3.94
CA GLU A 206 -0.71 17.92 3.95
C GLU A 206 -1.03 17.56 2.50
N TRP A 207 -0.79 16.31 2.15
CA TRP A 207 -1.02 15.79 0.82
C TRP A 207 -2.51 15.49 0.65
N ALA A 208 -3.06 15.82 -0.52
CA ALA A 208 -4.46 15.56 -0.83
C ALA A 208 -4.62 15.04 -2.28
N ALA A 209 -5.43 14.01 -2.44
CA ALA A 209 -5.80 13.51 -3.76
C ALA A 209 -6.63 14.57 -4.51
N VAL A 210 -6.29 14.81 -5.77
CA VAL A 210 -6.98 15.77 -6.64
C VAL A 210 -7.63 15.05 -7.82
N GLU A 211 -8.54 15.74 -8.50
CA GLU A 211 -9.15 15.26 -9.73
C GLU A 211 -8.19 15.47 -10.91
N GLY A 212 -7.18 14.59 -10.99
CA GLY A 212 -6.07 14.68 -11.93
C GLY A 212 -6.28 13.97 -13.26
N PHE A 213 -7.47 13.42 -13.52
CA PHE A 213 -7.76 12.64 -14.73
C PHE A 213 -9.04 13.11 -15.43
N LYS A 214 -9.10 12.91 -16.74
CA LYS A 214 -10.27 13.14 -17.60
C LYS A 214 -10.35 12.04 -18.65
N GLY A 215 -11.56 11.61 -18.99
CA GLY A 215 -11.79 10.54 -19.97
C GLY A 215 -12.94 9.64 -19.55
N ASN A 216 -13.11 8.54 -20.26
CA ASN A 216 -14.08 7.50 -19.95
C ASN A 216 -13.65 6.73 -18.69
N LEU A 217 -14.47 6.75 -17.64
CA LEU A 217 -14.32 5.89 -16.48
C LEU A 217 -15.17 4.62 -16.64
N ILE A 218 -14.75 3.55 -15.97
CA ILE A 218 -15.53 2.30 -15.92
C ILE A 218 -16.42 2.31 -14.67
N GLU A 219 -17.74 2.23 -14.87
CA GLU A 219 -18.74 2.06 -13.81
C GLU A 219 -18.93 0.58 -13.45
N HIS A 220 -19.74 0.28 -12.41
CA HIS A 220 -19.83 -1.05 -11.78
C HIS A 220 -20.32 -2.18 -12.71
N ASN A 221 -20.96 -1.83 -13.82
CA ASN A 221 -21.48 -2.72 -14.86
C ASN A 221 -20.59 -2.77 -16.12
N ASN A 222 -19.34 -2.33 -16.02
CA ASN A 222 -18.42 -2.15 -17.14
C ASN A 222 -18.87 -1.11 -18.18
N GLU A 223 -19.89 -0.31 -17.90
CA GLU A 223 -20.25 0.81 -18.77
C GLU A 223 -19.19 1.91 -18.69
N LYS A 224 -18.89 2.48 -19.86
CA LYS A 224 -17.93 3.57 -20.01
C LYS A 224 -18.70 4.89 -19.97
N LYS A 225 -18.39 5.71 -18.97
CA LYS A 225 -18.98 7.05 -18.83
C LYS A 225 -17.89 8.10 -18.87
N PHE A 226 -18.06 9.07 -19.74
CA PHE A 226 -17.12 10.18 -19.81
C PHE A 226 -17.21 11.07 -18.56
N ALA A 227 -16.07 11.34 -17.94
CA ALA A 227 -15.92 12.33 -16.87
C ALA A 227 -14.90 13.40 -17.27
N GLU A 228 -15.35 14.65 -17.17
CA GLU A 228 -14.52 15.85 -17.37
C GLU A 228 -13.44 16.00 -16.28
N SER A 229 -13.68 15.45 -15.08
CA SER A 229 -12.71 15.42 -14.00
C SER A 229 -12.97 14.24 -13.07
N ARG A 230 -11.91 13.50 -12.71
CA ARG A 230 -11.98 12.32 -11.83
C ARG A 230 -10.69 12.11 -11.06
N LYS A 231 -10.80 11.52 -9.87
CA LYS A 231 -9.66 11.29 -8.94
C LYS A 231 -8.75 10.13 -9.33
N TYR A 232 -9.32 9.11 -9.94
CA TYR A 232 -8.63 7.85 -10.18
C TYR A 232 -8.59 7.55 -11.67
N LEU A 233 -7.45 7.08 -12.14
CA LEU A 233 -7.33 6.21 -13.31
C LEU A 233 -7.35 4.76 -12.83
N ARG A 234 -8.05 3.88 -13.53
CA ARG A 234 -8.15 2.46 -13.22
C ARG A 234 -7.75 1.61 -14.41
N LEU A 235 -6.85 0.67 -14.13
CA LEU A 235 -6.63 -0.51 -14.95
C LEU A 235 -7.35 -1.66 -14.25
N VAL A 236 -8.59 -1.91 -14.66
CA VAL A 236 -9.50 -2.84 -14.03
C VAL A 236 -9.20 -4.27 -14.47
N SER A 237 -9.10 -5.16 -13.49
CA SER A 237 -8.94 -6.60 -13.66
C SER A 237 -9.98 -7.33 -12.80
N ASN A 238 -10.00 -8.65 -12.90
CA ASN A 238 -10.60 -9.52 -11.90
C ASN A 238 -9.69 -10.73 -11.62
N LYS A 239 -10.12 -11.56 -10.67
CA LYS A 239 -9.41 -12.76 -10.25
C LYS A 239 -9.21 -13.78 -11.38
N THR A 240 -10.19 -13.93 -12.27
CA THR A 240 -10.12 -14.86 -13.40
C THR A 240 -9.01 -14.48 -14.36
N ILE A 241 -8.98 -13.21 -14.78
CA ILE A 241 -7.92 -12.64 -15.62
C ILE A 241 -6.56 -12.84 -14.94
N GLN A 242 -6.45 -12.51 -13.65
CA GLN A 242 -5.17 -12.67 -12.93
C GLN A 242 -4.70 -14.12 -12.80
N ASN A 243 -5.62 -15.09 -12.72
CA ASN A 243 -5.28 -16.51 -12.64
C ASN A 243 -4.86 -17.10 -14.00
N HIS A 244 -5.46 -16.64 -15.10
CA HIS A 244 -5.04 -17.03 -16.46
C HIS A 244 -3.65 -16.49 -16.79
N GLN A 245 -3.34 -15.30 -16.27
CA GLN A 245 -2.06 -14.67 -16.49
C GLN A 245 -0.96 -15.21 -15.57
N SER A 246 0.29 -15.12 -16.04
CA SER A 246 1.44 -15.44 -15.20
C SER A 246 1.52 -14.52 -13.98
N PHE A 247 2.02 -15.06 -12.87
CA PHE A 247 2.24 -14.30 -11.64
C PHE A 247 3.05 -13.03 -11.91
N GLY A 248 2.47 -11.87 -11.61
CA GLY A 248 3.10 -10.58 -11.84
C GLY A 248 2.81 -9.94 -13.20
N PHE A 249 1.81 -10.41 -13.95
CA PHE A 249 1.33 -9.75 -15.18
C PHE A 249 1.12 -8.25 -14.98
N LEU A 250 0.33 -7.83 -13.98
CA LEU A 250 0.10 -6.41 -13.70
C LEU A 250 1.37 -5.67 -13.25
N LYS A 251 2.38 -6.38 -12.72
CA LYS A 251 3.68 -5.75 -12.43
C LYS A 251 4.45 -5.42 -13.70
N GLN A 252 4.27 -6.23 -14.75
CA GLN A 252 4.87 -5.98 -16.05
C GLN A 252 3.99 -5.02 -16.84
N ASN A 253 2.71 -5.28 -17.00
CA ASN A 253 1.86 -4.64 -18.00
C ASN A 253 0.92 -3.57 -17.41
N GLY A 254 1.09 -3.27 -16.12
CA GLY A 254 0.29 -2.31 -15.39
C GLY A 254 0.58 -0.84 -15.71
N ILE A 255 0.00 0.03 -14.89
CA ILE A 255 0.21 1.47 -14.94
C ILE A 255 1.68 1.75 -14.61
N ARG A 256 2.32 2.54 -15.48
CA ARG A 256 3.69 3.01 -15.36
C ARG A 256 3.72 4.52 -15.60
N TYR A 257 4.82 5.16 -15.19
CA TYR A 257 5.00 6.59 -15.38
C TYR A 257 6.42 6.90 -15.81
N ASN A 258 6.55 7.71 -16.86
CA ASN A 258 7.81 8.27 -17.32
C ASN A 258 7.97 9.68 -16.73
N GLU A 259 8.90 9.84 -15.79
CA GLU A 259 9.12 11.12 -15.09
C GLU A 259 9.68 12.22 -16.00
N GLU A 260 10.52 11.86 -16.98
CA GLU A 260 11.13 12.80 -17.92
C GLU A 260 10.09 13.40 -18.86
N LEU A 261 9.26 12.55 -19.45
CA LEU A 261 8.21 12.98 -20.37
C LEU A 261 6.95 13.46 -19.66
N LYS A 262 6.84 13.16 -18.36
CA LYS A 262 5.65 13.35 -17.53
C LYS A 262 4.43 12.64 -18.12
N THR A 263 4.64 11.40 -18.53
CA THR A 263 3.64 10.62 -19.26
C THR A 263 3.27 9.39 -18.45
N ILE A 264 1.97 9.22 -18.19
CA ILE A 264 1.42 7.97 -17.67
C ILE A 264 1.14 7.02 -18.83
N VAL A 265 1.44 5.74 -18.64
CA VAL A 265 1.26 4.71 -19.67
C VAL A 265 0.75 3.42 -19.05
N TYR A 266 -0.12 2.70 -19.74
CA TYR A 266 -0.44 1.30 -19.43
C TYR A 266 -0.53 0.48 -20.71
N SER A 267 -0.26 -0.82 -20.60
CA SER A 267 -0.37 -1.77 -21.72
C SER A 267 -1.80 -2.29 -21.80
N ILE A 268 -2.28 -2.50 -23.02
CA ILE A 268 -3.62 -3.05 -23.28
C ILE A 268 -3.62 -4.47 -23.87
N SER A 269 -2.44 -5.07 -24.07
CA SER A 269 -2.29 -6.44 -24.58
C SER A 269 -1.20 -7.21 -23.85
N GLU A 270 -1.29 -8.55 -23.85
CA GLU A 270 -0.23 -9.44 -23.33
C GLU A 270 1.11 -9.18 -24.01
N ASP A 271 1.08 -8.90 -25.32
CA ASP A 271 2.25 -8.74 -26.18
C ASP A 271 3.04 -7.45 -25.92
N ASN A 272 2.53 -6.54 -25.08
CA ASN A 272 3.13 -5.21 -24.83
C ASN A 272 3.34 -4.36 -26.09
N LEU A 273 2.52 -4.54 -27.12
CA LEU A 273 2.67 -3.80 -28.38
C LEU A 273 1.71 -2.62 -28.49
N THR A 274 0.63 -2.61 -27.71
CA THR A 274 -0.34 -1.51 -27.72
C THR A 274 -0.38 -0.84 -26.35
N PHE A 275 -0.15 0.47 -26.36
CA PHE A 275 -0.12 1.29 -25.16
C PHE A 275 -1.15 2.41 -25.24
N LYS A 276 -1.69 2.77 -24.09
CA LYS A 276 -2.39 4.04 -23.90
C LYS A 276 -1.50 4.93 -23.05
N GLU A 277 -1.29 6.14 -23.54
CA GLU A 277 -0.44 7.12 -22.90
C GLU A 277 -1.13 8.47 -22.79
N ALA A 278 -0.80 9.21 -21.73
CA ALA A 278 -1.24 10.59 -21.57
C ALA A 278 -0.17 11.40 -20.85
N LYS A 279 0.09 12.60 -21.36
CA LYS A 279 1.04 13.53 -20.77
C LYS A 279 0.36 14.42 -19.75
N TRP A 280 1.09 14.81 -18.71
CA TRP A 280 0.63 15.77 -17.71
C TRP A 280 0.61 17.17 -18.29
N GLU A 281 -0.58 17.65 -18.66
CA GLU A 281 -0.78 18.97 -19.25
C GLU A 281 -2.02 19.64 -18.64
N GLY A 282 -1.92 20.93 -18.33
CA GLY A 282 -3.03 21.66 -17.70
C GLY A 282 -3.45 21.13 -16.31
N LYS A 283 -2.55 20.42 -15.61
CA LYS A 283 -2.80 19.69 -14.35
C LYS A 283 -3.76 18.50 -14.49
N LEU A 284 -3.72 17.82 -15.64
CA LEU A 284 -4.62 16.73 -15.95
C LEU A 284 -3.91 15.70 -16.82
N PHE A 285 -4.29 14.44 -16.67
CA PHE A 285 -4.07 13.40 -17.66
C PHE A 285 -5.38 13.13 -18.40
N VAL A 286 -5.38 13.26 -19.73
CA VAL A 286 -6.54 12.87 -20.56
C VAL A 286 -6.37 11.42 -20.97
N ILE A 287 -6.99 10.52 -20.20
CA ILE A 287 -6.82 9.08 -20.33
C ILE A 287 -8.05 8.34 -19.81
N ASP A 288 -8.44 7.31 -20.53
CA ASP A 288 -9.58 6.45 -20.19
C ASP A 288 -9.17 5.38 -19.17
N ASP A 289 -10.12 4.90 -18.39
CA ASP A 289 -9.99 3.62 -17.70
C ASP A 289 -9.96 2.48 -18.70
N TYR A 290 -9.41 1.36 -18.26
CA TYR A 290 -9.30 0.19 -19.11
C TYR A 290 -9.68 -1.09 -18.39
N TYR A 291 -10.53 -1.89 -19.01
CA TYR A 291 -10.88 -3.23 -18.53
C TYR A 291 -10.05 -4.26 -19.26
N LEU A 292 -9.23 -5.01 -18.54
CA LEU A 292 -8.36 -6.01 -19.16
C LEU A 292 -9.13 -7.16 -19.81
N GLY A 293 -10.35 -7.46 -19.35
CA GLY A 293 -11.21 -8.49 -19.95
C GLY A 293 -11.73 -8.12 -21.35
N ASP A 294 -11.55 -6.87 -21.80
CA ASP A 294 -11.83 -6.50 -23.20
C ASP A 294 -10.87 -7.24 -24.17
N HIS A 295 -9.72 -7.74 -23.69
CA HIS A 295 -8.69 -8.41 -24.52
C HIS A 295 -8.07 -9.67 -23.92
N LEU A 296 -8.33 -9.97 -22.65
CA LEU A 296 -7.81 -11.15 -21.96
C LEU A 296 -8.95 -12.12 -21.63
N PRO A 297 -8.67 -13.44 -21.57
CA PRO A 297 -9.67 -14.42 -21.16
C PRO A 297 -10.24 -14.10 -19.78
N ASP A 298 -11.56 -13.91 -19.75
CA ASP A 298 -12.33 -13.61 -18.56
C ASP A 298 -13.41 -14.67 -18.33
N GLU A 299 -13.01 -15.93 -18.45
CA GLU A 299 -13.85 -17.10 -18.22
C GLU A 299 -13.16 -18.00 -17.19
N PRO A 300 -13.89 -18.68 -16.29
CA PRO A 300 -13.26 -19.54 -15.28
C PRO A 300 -12.30 -20.55 -15.91
N MET A 301 -11.10 -20.70 -15.34
CA MET A 301 -10.21 -21.78 -15.77
C MET A 301 -10.91 -23.13 -15.56
N PRO A 302 -10.88 -24.05 -16.55
CA PRO A 302 -11.37 -25.39 -16.36
C PRO A 302 -10.58 -26.06 -15.23
N PHE A 303 -11.26 -26.77 -14.34
CA PHE A 303 -10.58 -27.59 -13.35
C PHE A 303 -9.74 -28.64 -14.08
N PRO A 304 -8.48 -28.89 -13.65
CA PRO A 304 -7.73 -30.03 -14.16
C PRO A 304 -8.52 -31.31 -13.82
N GLY A 305 -8.84 -32.08 -14.86
CA GLY A 305 -9.46 -33.40 -14.74
C GLY A 305 -8.49 -34.47 -14.28
#